data_AF-A0A921ID15-F1
#
_entry.id   AF-A0A921ID15-F1
#
_cell.length_a   1.000
_cell.length_b   1.000
_cell.length_c   1.000
_cell.angle_alpha   90.00
_cell.angle_beta   90.00
_cell.angle_gamma   90.00
#
_symmetry.space_group_name_H-M   'P 1'
#
loop_
_entity.id
_entity.type
_entity.pdbx_description
1 polymer ?
#
loop_
_entity_poly.entity_id
_entity_poly.type
_entity_poly.pdbx_seq_one_letter_code
_entity_poly.pdbx_strand_id
1 'polypeptide(L)'
;MSKWSEDLPKDLQNKIEIVDEKISSKLEDITEIVLNNQRRVLELFRKHHVAEEDLVGSTGYGYDDIGRDKLDAMFADYFKTEDAMVRPQLTSGTHAISTAFFGVLRPHDTLHYLTGMPYDTIQEVIGVAGDNPGTLEEHLINFSYTPLLDNGKVDYKRAKEDLQKDSSIKMVAIQRSRGYSSRDSFVVSEIAEMIKFVKKYAPQAIIFIDNCYGEFTETEEPTFYGADLMAGSLYKNAGGGIAKTGAFLVGNKDLIDRCGVRLIVPGAGKNEGATYPFMRDFYEGFFLAPNVTGEAIKGSIYTAALLEEMGMDVSPSWDAPRTDLVQTVNFGNPDAMVKFCAAIQHNSPMNAYVEPVPSYMDGYEDKIIMASGSFTEGSTIELSSDGPLREPYTLYIQGGLTYAHVKIAITKAVLETFYK
;
A
#
# COMPACT_ATOMS: atom_id res chain seq x y z
N MET A 1 38.58 -1.06 7.03
CA MET A 1 37.22 -1.38 7.51
C MET A 1 36.95 -2.80 7.08
N SER A 2 36.49 -3.63 8.01
CA SER A 2 36.01 -4.99 7.75
C SER A 2 34.78 -4.94 6.82
N LYS A 3 34.54 -5.99 6.02
CA LYS A 3 33.25 -6.17 5.34
C LYS A 3 32.12 -6.19 6.38
N TRP A 4 30.95 -5.69 6.01
CA TRP A 4 29.78 -5.60 6.90
C TRP A 4 29.34 -6.96 7.50
N SER A 5 29.70 -8.07 6.84
CA SER A 5 29.37 -9.44 7.23
C SER A 5 30.47 -10.19 8.00
N GLU A 6 31.64 -9.59 8.23
CA GLU A 6 32.79 -10.30 8.81
C GLU A 6 32.53 -10.86 10.21
N ASP A 7 31.72 -10.17 11.02
CA ASP A 7 31.39 -10.59 12.39
C ASP A 7 30.22 -11.59 12.46
N LEU A 8 29.65 -12.01 11.33
CA LEU A 8 28.56 -12.98 11.29
C LEU A 8 29.10 -14.42 11.45
N PRO A 9 28.32 -15.36 12.01
CA PRO A 9 28.66 -16.78 11.97
C PRO A 9 28.93 -17.25 10.54
N LYS A 10 29.95 -18.11 10.34
CA LYS A 10 30.35 -18.60 9.00
C LYS A 10 29.19 -19.26 8.24
N ASP A 11 28.33 -19.99 8.94
CA ASP A 11 27.13 -20.60 8.35
C ASP A 11 26.18 -19.54 7.78
N LEU A 12 25.92 -18.45 8.53
CA LEU A 12 25.09 -17.35 8.06
C LEU A 12 25.73 -16.60 6.88
N GLN A 13 27.05 -16.41 6.89
CA GLN A 13 27.78 -15.84 5.74
C GLN A 13 27.56 -16.69 4.47
N ASN A 14 27.70 -18.01 4.58
CA ASN A 14 27.48 -18.92 3.44
C ASN A 14 26.03 -18.87 2.94
N LYS A 15 25.05 -18.81 3.85
CA LYS A 15 23.62 -18.66 3.47
C LYS A 15 23.38 -17.36 2.71
N ILE A 16 23.99 -16.25 3.14
CA ILE A 16 23.88 -14.96 2.44
C ILE A 16 24.46 -15.05 1.02
N GLU A 17 25.61 -15.70 0.84
CA GLU A 17 26.21 -15.89 -0.48
C GLU A 17 25.30 -16.72 -1.41
N ILE A 18 24.73 -17.82 -0.90
CA ILE A 18 23.76 -18.64 -1.64
C ILE A 18 22.53 -17.81 -2.04
N VAL A 19 21.99 -17.03 -1.10
CA VAL A 19 20.82 -16.17 -1.34
C VAL A 19 21.13 -15.12 -2.40
N ASP A 20 22.27 -14.44 -2.31
CA ASP A 20 22.67 -13.39 -3.26
C ASP A 20 22.78 -13.93 -4.69
N GLU A 21 23.35 -15.12 -4.86
CA GLU A 21 23.41 -15.79 -6.16
C GLU A 21 22.00 -16.17 -6.64
N LYS A 22 21.18 -16.78 -5.76
CA LYS A 22 19.82 -17.27 -6.04
C LYS A 22 18.87 -16.17 -6.53
N ILE A 23 18.90 -15.00 -5.89
CA ILE A 23 17.95 -13.91 -6.19
C ILE A 23 18.44 -12.93 -7.26
N SER A 24 19.69 -13.04 -7.71
CA SER A 24 20.36 -12.07 -8.59
C SER A 24 19.52 -11.67 -9.81
N SER A 25 19.04 -12.64 -10.59
CA SER A 25 18.20 -12.41 -11.77
C SER A 25 16.88 -11.71 -11.41
N LYS A 26 16.28 -12.06 -10.28
CA LYS A 26 15.04 -11.42 -9.82
C LYS A 26 15.27 -9.95 -9.46
N LEU A 27 16.42 -9.60 -8.87
CA LEU A 27 16.76 -8.20 -8.58
C LEU A 27 17.01 -7.39 -9.87
N GLU A 28 17.50 -8.04 -10.92
CA GLU A 28 17.62 -7.44 -12.27
C GLU A 28 16.24 -7.16 -12.88
N ASP A 29 15.30 -8.10 -12.78
CA ASP A 29 13.91 -7.90 -13.24
C ASP A 29 13.27 -6.68 -12.56
N ILE A 30 13.44 -6.55 -11.24
CA ILE A 30 12.95 -5.37 -10.50
C ILE A 30 13.63 -4.09 -10.98
N THR A 31 14.92 -4.15 -11.30
CA THR A 31 15.64 -2.99 -11.84
C THR A 31 15.06 -2.53 -13.18
N GLU A 32 14.65 -3.46 -14.05
CA GLU A 32 13.97 -3.12 -15.31
C GLU A 32 12.59 -2.48 -15.08
N ILE A 33 11.81 -2.97 -14.11
CA ILE A 33 10.53 -2.34 -13.72
C ILE A 33 10.77 -0.91 -13.23
N VAL A 34 11.76 -0.70 -12.37
CA VAL A 34 12.15 0.64 -11.86
C VAL A 34 12.50 1.57 -13.03
N LEU A 35 13.31 1.11 -13.99
CA LEU A 35 13.69 1.93 -15.15
C LEU A 35 12.49 2.35 -15.99
N ASN A 36 11.56 1.42 -16.25
CA ASN A 36 10.35 1.71 -17.01
C ASN A 36 9.45 2.74 -16.30
N ASN A 37 9.23 2.56 -15.01
CA ASN A 37 8.42 3.48 -14.20
C ASN A 37 9.11 4.84 -14.05
N GLN A 38 10.42 4.88 -13.80
CA GLN A 38 11.19 6.12 -13.71
C GLN A 38 11.19 6.90 -15.02
N ARG A 39 11.36 6.22 -16.17
CA ARG A 39 11.29 6.86 -17.49
C ARG A 39 9.97 7.59 -17.66
N ARG A 40 8.86 6.93 -17.30
CA ARG A 40 7.53 7.52 -17.37
C ARG A 40 7.40 8.72 -16.44
N VAL A 41 7.80 8.61 -15.18
CA VAL A 41 7.79 9.74 -14.23
C VAL A 41 8.59 10.92 -14.79
N LEU A 42 9.80 10.69 -15.33
CA LEU A 42 10.62 11.74 -15.93
C LEU A 42 9.96 12.39 -17.18
N GLU A 43 9.23 11.61 -17.98
CA GLU A 43 8.43 12.15 -19.09
C GLU A 43 7.32 13.07 -18.59
N LEU A 44 6.66 12.73 -17.48
CA LEU A 44 5.61 13.55 -16.87
C LEU A 44 6.15 14.89 -16.37
N PHE A 45 7.28 14.87 -15.65
CA PHE A 45 7.91 16.11 -15.18
C PHE A 45 8.22 17.07 -16.33
N ARG A 46 8.68 16.53 -17.48
CA ARG A 46 8.93 17.31 -18.70
C ARG A 46 7.64 17.78 -19.37
N LYS A 47 6.66 16.90 -19.54
CA LYS A 47 5.36 17.18 -20.19
C LYS A 47 4.59 18.27 -19.45
N HIS A 48 4.60 18.24 -18.12
CA HIS A 48 3.89 19.20 -17.29
C HIS A 48 4.71 20.46 -16.96
N HIS A 49 5.93 20.58 -17.50
CA HIS A 49 6.83 21.70 -17.27
C HIS A 49 6.98 22.02 -15.78
N VAL A 50 7.37 21.01 -14.99
CA VAL A 50 7.62 21.19 -13.55
C VAL A 50 8.79 22.14 -13.36
N ALA A 51 8.60 23.16 -12.52
CA ALA A 51 9.53 24.22 -12.23
C ALA A 51 9.61 24.48 -10.72
N GLU A 52 10.58 25.29 -10.28
CA GLU A 52 10.81 25.55 -8.86
C GLU A 52 9.60 26.22 -8.18
N GLU A 53 8.84 27.01 -8.92
CA GLU A 53 7.64 27.69 -8.45
C GLU A 53 6.53 26.71 -8.07
N ASP A 54 6.46 25.53 -8.69
CA ASP A 54 5.47 24.49 -8.35
C ASP A 54 5.73 23.85 -6.98
N LEU A 55 6.96 23.98 -6.47
CA LEU A 55 7.36 23.45 -5.17
C LEU A 55 6.94 24.38 -4.02
N VAL A 56 6.43 25.57 -4.34
CA VAL A 56 5.96 26.56 -3.37
C VAL A 56 4.51 26.23 -3.01
N GLY A 57 4.25 26.10 -1.71
CA GLY A 57 2.89 25.89 -1.24
C GLY A 57 2.04 27.15 -1.18
N SER A 58 0.74 26.95 -1.11
CA SER A 58 -0.24 28.00 -0.85
C SER A 58 -0.62 28.08 0.64
N THR A 59 -1.28 29.18 1.01
CA THR A 59 -1.82 29.47 2.35
C THR A 59 -3.31 29.88 2.25
N GLY A 60 -4.01 29.99 3.38
CA GLY A 60 -5.41 30.43 3.40
C GLY A 60 -6.34 29.47 2.66
N TYR A 61 -7.17 29.98 1.74
CA TYR A 61 -8.06 29.16 0.91
C TYR A 61 -7.32 28.23 -0.06
N GLY A 62 -6.10 28.60 -0.48
CA GLY A 62 -5.35 27.83 -1.47
C GLY A 62 -5.96 27.86 -2.88
N TYR A 63 -6.64 28.94 -3.26
CA TYR A 63 -7.07 29.13 -4.65
C TYR A 63 -5.87 29.36 -5.57
N ASP A 64 -6.01 28.93 -6.83
CA ASP A 64 -5.02 29.10 -7.89
C ASP A 64 -3.62 28.57 -7.52
N ASP A 65 -3.57 27.50 -6.73
CA ASP A 65 -2.35 26.78 -6.41
C ASP A 65 -1.89 25.93 -7.62
N ILE A 66 -1.07 26.55 -8.46
CA ILE A 66 -0.56 25.95 -9.71
C ILE A 66 0.23 24.66 -9.43
N GLY A 67 1.02 24.62 -8.35
CA GLY A 67 1.79 23.45 -7.98
C GLY A 67 0.88 22.27 -7.64
N ARG A 68 -0.15 22.51 -6.82
CA ARG A 68 -1.16 21.50 -6.50
C ARG A 68 -1.87 20.97 -7.75
N ASP A 69 -2.35 21.88 -8.59
CA ASP A 69 -3.17 21.51 -9.76
C ASP A 69 -2.31 20.78 -10.82
N LYS A 70 -1.03 21.15 -10.96
CA LYS A 70 -0.07 20.44 -11.82
C LYS A 70 0.27 19.05 -11.27
N LEU A 71 0.43 18.90 -9.96
CA LEU A 71 0.66 17.60 -9.32
C LEU A 71 -0.52 16.65 -9.56
N ASP A 72 -1.76 17.14 -9.41
CA ASP A 72 -2.97 16.37 -9.75
C ASP A 72 -2.93 15.91 -11.21
N ALA A 73 -2.63 16.81 -12.14
CA ALA A 73 -2.55 16.47 -13.57
C ALA A 73 -1.47 15.42 -13.86
N MET A 74 -0.34 15.46 -13.15
CA MET A 74 0.73 14.46 -13.28
C MET A 74 0.32 13.09 -12.73
N PHE A 75 -0.35 13.05 -11.57
CA PHE A 75 -0.90 11.80 -11.04
C PHE A 75 -1.95 11.22 -11.99
N ALA A 76 -2.88 12.03 -12.49
CA ALA A 76 -3.87 11.59 -13.47
C ALA A 76 -3.20 10.98 -14.73
N ASP A 77 -2.15 11.63 -15.25
CA ASP A 77 -1.44 11.15 -16.44
C ASP A 77 -0.59 9.88 -16.16
N TYR A 78 0.01 9.74 -14.96
CA TYR A 78 0.66 8.50 -14.54
C TYR A 78 -0.33 7.35 -14.34
N PHE A 79 -1.51 7.62 -13.80
CA PHE A 79 -2.51 6.58 -13.61
C PHE A 79 -3.43 6.41 -14.82
N LYS A 80 -3.22 7.17 -15.91
CA LYS A 80 -4.06 7.16 -17.13
C LYS A 80 -5.55 7.39 -16.81
N THR A 81 -5.83 8.29 -15.89
CA THR A 81 -7.18 8.68 -15.50
C THR A 81 -7.49 10.08 -15.98
N GLU A 82 -8.76 10.48 -15.92
CA GLU A 82 -9.19 11.81 -16.36
C GLU A 82 -8.75 12.91 -15.38
N ASP A 83 -8.75 12.60 -14.09
CA ASP A 83 -8.47 13.57 -13.05
C ASP A 83 -7.85 12.91 -11.80
N ALA A 84 -7.34 13.74 -10.88
CA ALA A 84 -6.76 13.32 -9.61
C ALA A 84 -7.00 14.35 -8.49
N MET A 85 -6.71 13.92 -7.26
CA MET A 85 -6.66 14.75 -6.07
C MET A 85 -5.58 14.21 -5.13
N VAL A 86 -4.44 14.91 -5.06
CA VAL A 86 -3.27 14.58 -4.22
C VAL A 86 -3.15 15.64 -3.14
N ARG A 87 -3.39 15.29 -1.87
CA ARG A 87 -3.63 16.31 -0.82
C ARG A 87 -2.99 15.95 0.52
N PRO A 88 -2.38 16.94 1.23
CA PRO A 88 -2.00 16.75 2.63
C PRO A 88 -3.22 16.69 3.57
N GLN A 89 -4.39 17.20 3.16
CA GLN A 89 -5.63 17.12 3.94
C GLN A 89 -6.14 15.67 4.08
N LEU A 90 -5.77 14.78 3.15
CA LEU A 90 -6.04 13.37 3.27
C LEU A 90 -5.02 12.72 4.20
N THR A 91 -5.34 12.65 5.49
CA THR A 91 -4.44 12.19 6.55
C THR A 91 -3.90 10.76 6.38
N SER A 92 -4.60 9.87 5.66
CA SER A 92 -4.20 8.48 5.46
C SER A 92 -4.81 7.85 4.20
N GLY A 93 -4.30 6.67 3.80
CA GLY A 93 -4.93 5.84 2.77
C GLY A 93 -6.37 5.45 3.15
N THR A 94 -6.61 5.07 4.40
CA THR A 94 -7.96 4.80 4.92
C THR A 94 -8.87 6.01 4.79
N HIS A 95 -8.38 7.23 5.06
CA HIS A 95 -9.15 8.47 4.85
C HIS A 95 -9.43 8.73 3.36
N ALA A 96 -8.49 8.45 2.44
CA ALA A 96 -8.74 8.55 1.01
C ALA A 96 -9.82 7.57 0.52
N ILE A 97 -9.76 6.31 0.98
CA ILE A 97 -10.76 5.29 0.65
C ILE A 97 -12.13 5.68 1.22
N SER A 98 -12.19 6.10 2.49
CA SER A 98 -13.43 6.60 3.10
C SER A 98 -14.00 7.82 2.35
N THR A 99 -13.13 8.75 1.95
CA THR A 99 -13.51 9.92 1.13
C THR A 99 -14.13 9.49 -0.21
N ALA A 100 -13.58 8.46 -0.86
CA ALA A 100 -14.15 7.88 -2.06
C ALA A 100 -15.53 7.27 -1.82
N PHE A 101 -15.67 6.46 -0.77
CA PHE A 101 -16.95 5.82 -0.43
C PHE A 101 -18.03 6.85 -0.15
N PHE A 102 -17.80 7.79 0.76
CA PHE A 102 -18.78 8.82 1.10
C PHE A 102 -19.00 9.85 -0.02
N GLY A 103 -17.99 10.11 -0.86
CA GLY A 103 -18.12 10.98 -2.02
C GLY A 103 -19.08 10.40 -3.05
N VAL A 104 -19.03 9.08 -3.26
CA VAL A 104 -19.76 8.39 -4.33
C VAL A 104 -21.09 7.81 -3.86
N LEU A 105 -21.10 7.06 -2.77
CA LEU A 105 -22.27 6.30 -2.29
C LEU A 105 -23.29 7.21 -1.61
N ARG A 106 -24.56 6.82 -1.70
CA ARG A 106 -25.71 7.49 -1.10
C ARG A 106 -26.56 6.48 -0.31
N PRO A 107 -27.47 6.95 0.55
CA PRO A 107 -28.39 6.05 1.26
C PRO A 107 -29.05 5.05 0.31
N HIS A 108 -29.03 3.77 0.71
CA HIS A 108 -29.52 2.59 -0.01
C HIS A 108 -28.67 2.11 -1.20
N ASP A 109 -27.56 2.76 -1.52
CA ASP A 109 -26.54 2.17 -2.37
C ASP A 109 -25.82 1.02 -1.63
N THR A 110 -25.32 0.05 -2.39
CA THR A 110 -24.51 -1.05 -1.85
C THR A 110 -23.07 -0.93 -2.32
N LEU A 111 -22.14 -0.98 -1.36
CA LEU A 111 -20.72 -1.23 -1.57
C LEU A 111 -20.48 -2.74 -1.59
N HIS A 112 -19.99 -3.27 -2.70
CA HIS A 112 -19.67 -4.69 -2.84
C HIS A 112 -18.16 -4.92 -2.95
N TYR A 113 -17.56 -5.68 -2.03
CA TYR A 113 -16.17 -6.10 -2.15
C TYR A 113 -16.04 -7.41 -2.93
N LEU A 114 -15.35 -7.38 -4.07
CA LEU A 114 -15.12 -8.58 -4.88
C LEU A 114 -14.01 -9.50 -4.32
N THR A 115 -13.17 -8.95 -3.45
CA THR A 115 -11.91 -9.53 -3.00
C THR A 115 -11.95 -10.06 -1.57
N GLY A 116 -13.12 -10.51 -1.11
CA GLY A 116 -13.35 -10.93 0.27
C GLY A 116 -13.66 -9.77 1.22
N MET A 117 -13.63 -10.04 2.52
CA MET A 117 -13.75 -8.99 3.54
C MET A 117 -12.53 -8.05 3.45
N PRO A 118 -12.71 -6.72 3.48
CA PRO A 118 -11.60 -5.77 3.53
C PRO A 118 -10.77 -5.87 4.82
N TYR A 119 -9.60 -5.24 4.83
CA TYR A 119 -8.79 -5.11 6.04
C TYR A 119 -9.48 -4.30 7.15
N ASP A 120 -9.06 -4.55 8.39
CA ASP A 120 -9.78 -4.24 9.63
C ASP A 120 -10.22 -2.77 9.75
N THR A 121 -9.34 -1.81 9.48
CA THR A 121 -9.72 -0.37 9.59
C THR A 121 -10.81 0.04 8.58
N ILE A 122 -10.94 -0.64 7.44
CA ILE A 122 -12.03 -0.38 6.50
C ILE A 122 -13.32 -1.06 6.95
N GLN A 123 -13.24 -2.19 7.65
CA GLN A 123 -14.42 -2.79 8.28
C GLN A 123 -15.07 -1.83 9.28
N GLU A 124 -14.27 -1.07 10.03
CA GLU A 124 -14.77 0.00 10.90
C GLU A 124 -15.41 1.16 10.13
N VAL A 125 -14.80 1.62 9.03
CA VAL A 125 -15.39 2.65 8.16
C VAL A 125 -16.76 2.20 7.64
N ILE A 126 -16.88 0.92 7.30
CA ILE A 126 -18.13 0.34 6.80
C ILE A 126 -19.17 0.21 7.93
N GLY A 127 -18.74 -0.14 9.14
CA GLY A 127 -19.61 -0.42 10.29
C GLY A 127 -19.85 -1.91 10.56
N VAL A 128 -19.07 -2.81 9.94
CA VAL A 128 -19.17 -4.27 10.20
C VAL A 128 -18.26 -4.76 11.33
N ALA A 129 -17.40 -3.88 11.85
CA ALA A 129 -16.55 -4.11 13.00
C ALA A 129 -16.49 -2.83 13.86
N GLY A 130 -16.27 -3.00 15.17
CA GLY A 130 -16.25 -1.91 16.13
C GLY A 130 -17.63 -1.30 16.42
N ASP A 131 -17.66 -0.28 17.28
CA ASP A 131 -18.84 0.53 17.62
C ASP A 131 -18.45 2.00 17.48
N ASN A 132 -18.22 2.40 16.22
CA ASN A 132 -17.74 3.74 15.85
C ASN A 132 -18.87 4.56 15.24
N PRO A 133 -18.93 5.88 15.50
CA PRO A 133 -19.90 6.75 14.84
C PRO A 133 -19.47 7.12 13.41
N GLY A 134 -20.44 7.49 12.57
CA GLY A 134 -20.22 8.02 11.23
C GLY A 134 -19.85 6.97 10.17
N THR A 135 -20.24 5.71 10.38
CA THR A 135 -19.98 4.60 9.46
C THR A 135 -20.89 4.62 8.23
N LEU A 136 -20.55 3.85 7.19
CA LEU A 136 -21.43 3.68 6.04
C LEU A 136 -22.81 3.15 6.45
N GLU A 137 -22.87 2.20 7.39
CA GLU A 137 -24.11 1.63 7.89
C GLU A 137 -25.02 2.69 8.54
N GLU A 138 -24.50 3.60 9.36
CA GLU A 138 -25.28 4.70 9.97
C GLU A 138 -25.89 5.64 8.91
N HIS A 139 -25.25 5.73 7.74
CA HIS A 139 -25.71 6.49 6.59
C HIS A 139 -26.63 5.69 5.65
N LEU A 140 -27.11 4.52 6.08
CA LEU A 140 -27.97 3.59 5.32
C LEU A 140 -27.32 3.09 4.02
N ILE A 141 -25.99 3.07 3.96
CA ILE A 141 -25.24 2.51 2.84
C ILE A 141 -25.00 1.04 3.17
N ASN A 142 -25.47 0.15 2.31
CA ASN A 142 -25.35 -1.29 2.54
C ASN A 142 -23.95 -1.79 2.18
N PHE A 143 -23.55 -2.89 2.80
CA PHE A 143 -22.31 -3.57 2.49
C PHE A 143 -22.54 -5.04 2.14
N SER A 144 -21.80 -5.54 1.16
CA SER A 144 -21.71 -6.96 0.85
C SER A 144 -20.32 -7.30 0.32
N TYR A 145 -19.99 -8.58 0.28
CA TYR A 145 -18.74 -9.05 -0.31
C TYR A 145 -18.89 -10.47 -0.86
N THR A 146 -18.04 -10.81 -1.83
CA THR A 146 -17.87 -12.19 -2.29
C THR A 146 -16.73 -12.83 -1.50
N PRO A 147 -16.97 -13.86 -0.65
CA PRO A 147 -15.91 -14.64 -0.04
C PRO A 147 -15.00 -15.25 -1.11
N LEU A 148 -13.70 -15.20 -0.87
CA LEU A 148 -12.71 -15.85 -1.73
C LEU A 148 -12.81 -17.38 -1.60
N LEU A 149 -12.34 -18.07 -2.62
CA LEU A 149 -12.11 -19.51 -2.57
C LEU A 149 -11.00 -19.83 -1.55
N ASP A 150 -10.91 -21.09 -1.11
CA ASP A 150 -9.90 -21.54 -0.15
C ASP A 150 -8.45 -21.31 -0.64
N ASN A 151 -8.25 -21.23 -1.96
CA ASN A 151 -6.96 -20.90 -2.57
C ASN A 151 -6.70 -19.38 -2.68
N GLY A 152 -7.53 -18.55 -2.06
CA GLY A 152 -7.40 -17.09 -2.03
C GLY A 152 -7.82 -16.38 -3.33
N LYS A 153 -8.38 -17.09 -4.32
CA LYS A 153 -8.83 -16.50 -5.59
C LYS A 153 -10.30 -16.11 -5.54
N VAL A 154 -10.72 -15.18 -6.41
CA VAL A 154 -12.11 -14.74 -6.51
C VAL A 154 -13.01 -15.90 -6.95
N ASP A 155 -14.10 -16.14 -6.22
CA ASP A 155 -15.16 -17.05 -6.66
C ASP A 155 -16.03 -16.36 -7.71
N TYR A 156 -15.60 -16.43 -8.98
CA TYR A 156 -16.33 -15.80 -10.08
C TYR A 156 -17.75 -16.34 -10.30
N LYS A 157 -18.04 -17.57 -9.86
CA LYS A 157 -19.40 -18.13 -9.98
C LYS A 157 -20.32 -17.42 -8.99
N ARG A 158 -19.90 -17.35 -7.72
CA ARG A 158 -20.65 -16.66 -6.67
C ARG A 158 -20.70 -15.15 -6.91
N ALA A 159 -19.58 -14.53 -7.27
CA ALA A 159 -19.52 -13.10 -7.58
C ALA A 159 -20.52 -12.71 -8.68
N LYS A 160 -20.68 -13.56 -9.70
CA LYS A 160 -21.68 -13.32 -10.76
C LYS A 160 -23.09 -13.30 -10.19
N GLU A 161 -23.43 -14.27 -9.35
CA GLU A 161 -24.74 -14.36 -8.70
C GLU A 161 -24.97 -13.14 -7.79
N ASP A 162 -23.97 -12.76 -7.01
CA ASP A 162 -24.01 -11.60 -6.10
C ASP A 162 -24.22 -10.28 -6.87
N LEU A 163 -23.46 -10.06 -7.95
CA LEU A 163 -23.58 -8.85 -8.78
C LEU A 163 -24.90 -8.77 -9.55
N GLN A 164 -25.47 -9.90 -9.96
CA GLN A 164 -26.70 -9.92 -10.77
C GLN A 164 -27.97 -9.87 -9.92
N LYS A 165 -27.94 -10.35 -8.67
CA LYS A 165 -29.13 -10.39 -7.80
C LYS A 165 -29.41 -9.06 -7.11
N ASP A 166 -28.40 -8.21 -6.94
CA ASP A 166 -28.52 -6.95 -6.22
C ASP A 166 -28.27 -5.75 -7.14
N SER A 167 -29.36 -5.11 -7.58
CA SER A 167 -29.29 -3.91 -8.42
C SER A 167 -28.91 -2.64 -7.66
N SER A 168 -28.82 -2.69 -6.33
CA SER A 168 -28.37 -1.55 -5.51
C SER A 168 -26.85 -1.42 -5.45
N ILE A 169 -26.10 -2.42 -5.95
CA ILE A 169 -24.63 -2.34 -6.03
C ILE A 169 -24.22 -1.17 -6.91
N LYS A 170 -23.74 -0.12 -6.25
CA LYS A 170 -23.31 1.12 -6.88
C LYS A 170 -21.80 1.17 -7.09
N MET A 171 -21.05 0.50 -6.22
CA MET A 171 -19.60 0.41 -6.27
C MET A 171 -19.15 -1.02 -6.03
N VAL A 172 -18.25 -1.51 -6.87
CA VAL A 172 -17.50 -2.75 -6.64
C VAL A 172 -16.07 -2.38 -6.29
N ALA A 173 -15.65 -2.74 -5.09
CA ALA A 173 -14.31 -2.49 -4.58
C ALA A 173 -13.41 -3.73 -4.75
N ILE A 174 -12.17 -3.47 -5.14
CA ILE A 174 -11.10 -4.46 -5.28
C ILE A 174 -9.92 -3.99 -4.44
N GLN A 175 -9.50 -4.81 -3.48
CA GLN A 175 -8.31 -4.58 -2.68
C GLN A 175 -7.13 -5.33 -3.28
N ARG A 176 -6.12 -4.61 -3.73
CA ARG A 176 -4.92 -5.19 -4.36
C ARG A 176 -4.06 -5.94 -3.33
N SER A 177 -3.54 -5.21 -2.35
CA SER A 177 -2.66 -5.77 -1.31
C SER A 177 -3.42 -6.65 -0.33
N ARG A 178 -2.76 -7.66 0.23
CA ARG A 178 -3.33 -8.63 1.19
C ARG A 178 -3.75 -8.05 2.53
N GLY A 179 -3.14 -6.95 2.98
CA GLY A 179 -3.24 -6.57 4.38
C GLY A 179 -2.87 -7.77 5.28
N TYR A 180 -3.67 -8.06 6.30
CA TYR A 180 -3.49 -9.24 7.16
C TYR A 180 -4.17 -10.52 6.66
N SER A 181 -4.77 -10.51 5.47
CA SER A 181 -5.40 -11.72 4.91
C SER A 181 -4.34 -12.76 4.51
N SER A 182 -4.64 -14.04 4.68
CA SER A 182 -3.76 -15.17 4.31
C SER A 182 -3.69 -15.49 2.81
N ARG A 183 -4.24 -14.62 1.95
CA ARG A 183 -4.30 -14.81 0.49
C ARG A 183 -3.24 -13.98 -0.21
N ASP A 184 -2.82 -14.36 -1.40
CA ASP A 184 -1.89 -13.58 -2.22
C ASP A 184 -2.44 -12.21 -2.62
N SER A 185 -1.55 -11.23 -2.69
CA SER A 185 -1.86 -9.95 -3.32
C SER A 185 -2.16 -10.16 -4.80
N PHE A 186 -3.21 -9.52 -5.30
CA PHE A 186 -3.66 -9.72 -6.68
C PHE A 186 -2.78 -8.94 -7.64
N VAL A 187 -2.13 -9.62 -8.57
CA VAL A 187 -1.32 -8.95 -9.61
C VAL A 187 -2.21 -8.13 -10.54
N VAL A 188 -1.65 -7.12 -11.21
CA VAL A 188 -2.44 -6.23 -12.07
C VAL A 188 -3.19 -6.99 -13.17
N SER A 189 -2.63 -8.09 -13.69
CA SER A 189 -3.31 -8.94 -14.67
C SER A 189 -4.56 -9.65 -14.10
N GLU A 190 -4.53 -10.08 -12.84
CA GLU A 190 -5.72 -10.62 -12.16
C GLU A 190 -6.76 -9.53 -11.92
N ILE A 191 -6.33 -8.33 -11.52
CA ILE A 191 -7.24 -7.19 -11.35
C ILE A 191 -7.86 -6.77 -12.69
N ALA A 192 -7.12 -6.85 -13.80
CA ALA A 192 -7.65 -6.59 -15.13
C ALA A 192 -8.78 -7.58 -15.50
N GLU A 193 -8.64 -8.86 -15.14
CA GLU A 193 -9.69 -9.86 -15.30
C GLU A 193 -10.92 -9.54 -14.44
N MET A 194 -10.70 -9.12 -13.18
CA MET A 194 -11.77 -8.68 -12.28
C MET A 194 -12.52 -7.47 -12.84
N ILE A 195 -11.81 -6.46 -13.32
CA ILE A 195 -12.41 -5.26 -13.95
C ILE A 195 -13.28 -5.66 -15.15
N LYS A 196 -12.76 -6.52 -16.04
CA LYS A 196 -13.51 -7.04 -17.18
C LYS A 196 -14.74 -7.82 -16.76
N PHE A 197 -14.64 -8.61 -15.70
CA PHE A 197 -15.74 -9.37 -15.13
C PHE A 197 -16.84 -8.45 -14.57
N VAL A 198 -16.48 -7.45 -13.77
CA VAL A 198 -17.43 -6.47 -13.22
C VAL A 198 -18.13 -5.70 -14.33
N LYS A 199 -17.38 -5.19 -15.32
CA LYS A 199 -17.98 -4.50 -16.49
C LYS A 199 -18.98 -5.36 -17.26
N LYS A 200 -18.82 -6.68 -17.24
CA LYS A 200 -19.74 -7.61 -17.92
C LYS A 200 -21.02 -7.87 -17.13
N TYR A 201 -20.92 -8.00 -15.80
CA TYR A 201 -22.03 -8.48 -14.96
C TYR A 201 -22.70 -7.39 -14.10
N ALA A 202 -22.02 -6.27 -13.87
CA ALA A 202 -22.53 -5.06 -13.23
C ALA A 202 -22.00 -3.80 -13.94
N PRO A 203 -22.31 -3.59 -15.24
CA PRO A 203 -21.79 -2.46 -16.04
C PRO A 203 -22.14 -1.07 -15.48
N GLN A 204 -23.14 -0.97 -14.60
CA GLN A 204 -23.55 0.26 -13.93
C GLN A 204 -22.73 0.60 -12.68
N ALA A 205 -21.98 -0.37 -12.15
CA ALA A 205 -21.23 -0.20 -10.92
C ALA A 205 -19.90 0.51 -11.19
N ILE A 206 -19.52 1.39 -10.28
CA ILE A 206 -18.22 2.05 -10.27
C ILE A 206 -17.18 1.04 -9.76
N ILE A 207 -16.10 0.87 -10.49
CA ILE A 207 -15.01 -0.01 -10.06
C ILE A 207 -13.99 0.81 -9.28
N PHE A 208 -13.94 0.56 -7.98
CA PHE A 208 -13.00 1.19 -7.05
C PHE A 208 -11.82 0.27 -6.73
N ILE A 209 -10.61 0.80 -6.75
CA ILE A 209 -9.40 0.06 -6.38
C ILE A 209 -8.77 0.68 -5.14
N ASP A 210 -8.58 -0.12 -4.09
CA ASP A 210 -7.60 0.19 -3.06
C ASP A 210 -6.22 -0.29 -3.54
N ASN A 211 -5.37 0.66 -3.92
CA ASN A 211 -4.06 0.40 -4.52
C ASN A 211 -2.90 0.53 -3.54
N CYS A 212 -3.18 0.69 -2.24
CA CYS A 212 -2.14 0.80 -1.23
C CYS A 212 -1.11 -0.32 -1.37
N TYR A 213 0.18 0.07 -1.30
CA TYR A 213 1.36 -0.78 -1.49
C TYR A 213 1.65 -1.23 -2.93
N GLY A 214 0.73 -1.05 -3.87
CA GLY A 214 0.87 -1.53 -5.23
C GLY A 214 1.43 -0.51 -6.22
N GLU A 215 1.52 0.76 -5.84
CA GLU A 215 2.01 1.80 -6.73
C GLU A 215 3.47 1.51 -7.14
N PHE A 216 3.75 1.57 -8.44
CA PHE A 216 5.08 1.37 -9.05
C PHE A 216 5.68 -0.04 -8.92
N THR A 217 4.96 -1.02 -8.36
CA THR A 217 5.49 -2.39 -8.20
C THR A 217 5.47 -3.18 -9.50
N GLU A 218 4.58 -2.81 -10.42
CA GLU A 218 4.49 -3.32 -11.79
C GLU A 218 4.65 -2.14 -12.76
N THR A 219 4.85 -2.41 -14.06
CA THR A 219 4.92 -1.35 -15.09
C THR A 219 3.55 -0.78 -15.46
N GLU A 220 2.49 -1.39 -14.92
CA GLU A 220 1.11 -1.04 -15.13
C GLU A 220 0.35 -0.91 -13.82
N GLU A 221 -0.76 -0.17 -13.85
CA GLU A 221 -1.62 0.04 -12.70
C GLU A 221 -3.06 -0.37 -13.06
N PRO A 222 -3.89 -0.74 -12.07
CA PRO A 222 -5.28 -1.19 -12.30
C PRO A 222 -6.13 -0.24 -13.17
N THR A 223 -5.90 1.07 -13.05
CA THR A 223 -6.58 2.10 -13.83
C THR A 223 -6.34 1.98 -15.34
N PHE A 224 -5.26 1.34 -15.80
CA PHE A 224 -4.98 1.19 -17.24
C PHE A 224 -5.97 0.23 -17.92
N TYR A 225 -6.64 -0.59 -17.11
CA TYR A 225 -7.66 -1.55 -17.53
C TYR A 225 -9.08 -1.00 -17.32
N GLY A 226 -9.17 0.26 -16.90
CA GLY A 226 -10.39 1.03 -16.74
C GLY A 226 -11.10 0.77 -15.43
N ALA A 227 -10.37 0.72 -14.32
CA ALA A 227 -10.93 1.08 -13.03
C ALA A 227 -11.34 2.55 -13.03
N ASP A 228 -12.48 2.87 -12.40
CA ASP A 228 -13.10 4.19 -12.46
C ASP A 228 -12.56 5.14 -11.39
N LEU A 229 -12.14 4.60 -10.24
CA LEU A 229 -11.60 5.36 -9.12
C LEU A 229 -10.60 4.50 -8.35
N MET A 230 -9.51 5.12 -7.90
CA MET A 230 -8.46 4.44 -7.16
C MET A 230 -7.89 5.35 -6.08
N ALA A 231 -7.56 4.78 -4.93
CA ALA A 231 -6.97 5.51 -3.80
C ALA A 231 -5.66 4.86 -3.32
N GLY A 232 -4.81 5.66 -2.70
CA GLY A 232 -3.57 5.23 -2.06
C GLY A 232 -3.01 6.28 -1.11
N SER A 233 -1.96 5.92 -0.36
CA SER A 233 -1.32 6.79 0.64
C SER A 233 0.02 7.34 0.13
N LEU A 234 0.36 8.59 0.49
CA LEU A 234 1.64 9.18 0.10
C LEU A 234 2.79 8.79 1.04
N TYR A 235 2.54 8.50 2.32
CA TYR A 235 3.56 7.92 3.21
C TYR A 235 3.68 6.39 3.05
N LYS A 236 3.34 5.90 1.85
CA LYS A 236 3.64 4.58 1.30
C LYS A 236 4.48 4.76 0.02
N ASN A 237 4.33 3.89 -0.97
CA ASN A 237 5.09 3.88 -2.21
C ASN A 237 5.13 5.24 -2.91
N ALA A 238 3.95 5.87 -3.07
CA ALA A 238 3.79 7.02 -3.97
C ALA A 238 4.46 8.31 -3.50
N GLY A 239 4.85 8.42 -2.23
CA GLY A 239 5.63 9.55 -1.72
C GLY A 239 7.10 9.23 -1.48
N GLY A 240 7.58 8.04 -1.88
CA GLY A 240 9.01 7.73 -1.95
C GLY A 240 9.79 7.89 -0.65
N GLY A 241 9.12 7.77 0.51
CA GLY A 241 9.74 8.00 1.83
C GLY A 241 10.03 9.47 2.17
N ILE A 242 9.61 10.42 1.33
CA ILE A 242 9.79 11.86 1.54
C ILE A 242 8.50 12.51 2.03
N ALA A 243 7.34 12.07 1.50
CA ALA A 243 6.05 12.60 1.91
C ALA A 243 5.77 12.31 3.39
N LYS A 244 5.57 13.38 4.16
CA LYS A 244 5.37 13.31 5.62
C LYS A 244 3.93 12.99 6.03
N THR A 245 2.98 13.12 5.10
CA THR A 245 1.55 12.85 5.27
C THR A 245 0.90 12.83 3.88
N GLY A 246 -0.42 12.72 3.84
CA GLY A 246 -1.19 12.88 2.63
C GLY A 246 -1.55 11.56 1.98
N ALA A 247 -2.47 11.65 1.03
CA ALA A 247 -2.96 10.55 0.25
C ALA A 247 -3.40 11.06 -1.14
N PHE A 248 -3.76 10.14 -2.02
CA PHE A 248 -4.24 10.49 -3.35
C PHE A 248 -5.50 9.71 -3.75
N LEU A 249 -6.26 10.32 -4.65
CA LEU A 249 -7.34 9.72 -5.42
C LEU A 249 -7.10 10.02 -6.90
N VAL A 250 -7.28 9.03 -7.77
CA VAL A 250 -7.18 9.17 -9.24
C VAL A 250 -8.36 8.45 -9.89
N GLY A 251 -8.95 9.00 -10.95
CA GLY A 251 -10.12 8.38 -11.57
C GLY A 251 -10.84 9.25 -12.58
N ASN A 252 -12.07 8.87 -12.87
CA ASN A 252 -12.99 9.64 -13.71
C ASN A 252 -13.26 11.01 -13.06
N LYS A 253 -13.39 12.04 -13.89
CA LYS A 253 -13.45 13.42 -13.42
C LYS A 253 -14.61 13.67 -12.47
N ASP A 254 -15.80 13.17 -12.81
CA ASP A 254 -16.99 13.37 -12.00
C ASP A 254 -16.90 12.70 -10.62
N LEU A 255 -16.17 11.58 -10.51
CA LEU A 255 -15.93 10.89 -9.25
C LEU A 255 -14.92 11.64 -8.39
N ILE A 256 -13.85 12.16 -8.99
CA ILE A 256 -12.87 12.98 -8.29
C ILE A 256 -13.50 14.28 -7.78
N ASP A 257 -14.36 14.93 -8.56
CA ASP A 257 -15.08 16.13 -8.14
C ASP A 257 -15.99 15.84 -6.92
N ARG A 258 -16.68 14.69 -6.90
CA ARG A 258 -17.46 14.23 -5.73
C ARG A 258 -16.59 13.98 -4.50
N CYS A 259 -15.42 13.36 -4.69
CA CYS A 259 -14.47 13.14 -3.60
C CYS A 259 -13.95 14.46 -3.02
N GLY A 260 -13.66 15.45 -3.88
CA GLY A 260 -13.28 16.79 -3.45
C GLY A 260 -14.36 17.48 -2.62
N VAL A 261 -15.62 17.35 -3.03
CA VAL A 261 -16.77 17.85 -2.26
C VAL A 261 -16.89 17.17 -0.90
N ARG A 262 -16.63 15.86 -0.82
CA ARG A 262 -16.63 15.13 0.46
C ARG A 262 -15.47 15.56 1.37
N LEU A 263 -14.28 15.75 0.80
CA LEU A 263 -13.09 16.16 1.56
C LEU A 263 -13.25 17.57 2.14
N ILE A 264 -13.82 18.49 1.36
CA ILE A 264 -13.97 19.90 1.74
C ILE A 264 -15.44 20.23 2.03
N VAL A 265 -16.20 20.67 1.03
CA VAL A 265 -17.64 21.01 1.14
C VAL A 265 -18.26 21.17 -0.26
N PRO A 266 -19.59 20.96 -0.42
CA PRO A 266 -20.28 21.32 -1.67
C PRO A 266 -20.06 22.78 -2.08
N GLY A 267 -19.80 23.01 -3.37
CA GLY A 267 -19.49 24.33 -3.92
C GLY A 267 -17.98 24.57 -4.06
N ALA A 268 -17.21 24.37 -2.98
CA ALA A 268 -15.75 24.51 -3.00
C ALA A 268 -15.07 23.36 -3.75
N GLY A 269 -15.42 22.12 -3.37
CA GLY A 269 -14.79 20.92 -3.92
C GLY A 269 -13.28 20.88 -3.69
N LYS A 270 -12.55 20.21 -4.59
CA LYS A 270 -11.10 20.00 -4.49
C LYS A 270 -10.21 21.21 -4.80
N ASN A 271 -10.82 22.33 -5.20
CA ASN A 271 -10.12 23.55 -5.60
C ASN A 271 -9.69 24.40 -4.40
N GLU A 272 -10.25 24.12 -3.22
CA GLU A 272 -9.85 24.70 -1.94
C GLU A 272 -8.95 23.72 -1.17
N GLY A 273 -8.04 24.28 -0.38
CA GLY A 273 -7.10 23.54 0.45
C GLY A 273 -5.68 24.01 0.21
N ALA A 274 -5.16 24.79 1.17
CA ALA A 274 -3.77 25.23 1.19
C ALA A 274 -2.81 24.05 1.33
N THR A 275 -1.71 24.07 0.58
CA THR A 275 -0.74 22.96 0.53
C THR A 275 0.47 23.16 1.44
N TYR A 276 0.75 24.37 1.91
CA TYR A 276 1.87 24.65 2.82
C TYR A 276 3.21 24.02 2.29
N PRO A 277 4.25 23.66 3.09
CA PRO A 277 5.51 23.24 2.49
C PRO A 277 5.47 21.82 1.88
N PHE A 278 4.30 21.15 1.83
CA PHE A 278 4.19 19.76 1.38
C PHE A 278 4.45 19.57 -0.13
N MET A 279 4.30 20.62 -0.94
CA MET A 279 4.47 20.48 -2.40
C MET A 279 5.86 19.97 -2.78
N ARG A 280 6.92 20.48 -2.14
CA ARG A 280 8.28 19.98 -2.35
C ARG A 280 8.38 18.48 -2.07
N ASP A 281 7.89 18.06 -0.91
CA ASP A 281 7.96 16.65 -0.48
C ASP A 281 7.19 15.74 -1.44
N PHE A 282 6.04 16.19 -1.96
CA PHE A 282 5.21 15.39 -2.85
C PHE A 282 5.82 15.25 -4.25
N TYR A 283 6.38 16.33 -4.80
CA TYR A 283 7.07 16.27 -6.09
C TYR A 283 8.34 15.41 -6.00
N GLU A 284 9.19 15.65 -4.99
CA GLU A 284 10.41 14.87 -4.81
C GLU A 284 10.10 13.40 -4.50
N GLY A 285 9.13 13.16 -3.62
CA GLY A 285 8.64 11.82 -3.30
C GLY A 285 8.12 11.06 -4.51
N PHE A 286 7.28 11.69 -5.34
CA PHE A 286 6.76 11.08 -6.57
C PHE A 286 7.88 10.80 -7.59
N PHE A 287 8.90 11.66 -7.66
CA PHE A 287 10.07 11.43 -8.52
C PHE A 287 10.88 10.20 -8.07
N LEU A 288 11.05 10.00 -6.77
CA LEU A 288 11.82 8.90 -6.16
C LEU A 288 11.02 7.61 -5.99
N ALA A 289 9.69 7.68 -6.00
CA ALA A 289 8.78 6.58 -5.72
C ALA A 289 9.08 5.29 -6.52
N PRO A 290 9.36 5.32 -7.85
CA PRO A 290 9.74 4.11 -8.58
C PRO A 290 10.97 3.41 -8.00
N ASN A 291 12.02 4.18 -7.70
CA ASN A 291 13.26 3.63 -7.16
C ASN A 291 13.06 3.03 -5.77
N VAL A 292 12.48 3.81 -4.85
CA VAL A 292 12.27 3.39 -3.46
C VAL A 292 11.35 2.16 -3.37
N THR A 293 10.31 2.10 -4.21
CA THR A 293 9.45 0.91 -4.33
C THR A 293 10.26 -0.31 -4.77
N GLY A 294 11.12 -0.16 -5.79
CA GLY A 294 11.99 -1.24 -6.24
C GLY A 294 12.97 -1.71 -5.15
N GLU A 295 13.54 -0.79 -4.38
CA GLU A 295 14.44 -1.13 -3.26
C GLU A 295 13.71 -1.92 -2.15
N ALA A 296 12.48 -1.54 -1.82
CA ALA A 296 11.64 -2.27 -0.87
C ALA A 296 11.26 -3.68 -1.39
N ILE A 297 10.95 -3.83 -2.68
CA ILE A 297 10.66 -5.14 -3.28
C ILE A 297 11.90 -6.04 -3.28
N LYS A 298 13.08 -5.51 -3.64
CA LYS A 298 14.35 -6.23 -3.54
C LYS A 298 14.62 -6.71 -2.10
N GLY A 299 14.32 -5.86 -1.12
CA GLY A 299 14.36 -6.20 0.29
C GLY A 299 13.40 -7.35 0.67
N SER A 300 12.18 -7.33 0.14
CA SER A 300 11.17 -8.39 0.35
C SER A 300 11.62 -9.72 -0.27
N ILE A 301 12.19 -9.70 -1.48
CA ILE A 301 12.76 -10.88 -2.15
C ILE A 301 13.90 -11.47 -1.33
N TYR A 302 14.82 -10.63 -0.84
CA TYR A 302 15.92 -11.07 0.01
C TYR A 302 15.42 -11.67 1.33
N THR A 303 14.42 -11.03 1.95
CA THR A 303 13.78 -11.51 3.19
C THR A 303 13.17 -12.90 2.99
N ALA A 304 12.40 -13.08 1.91
CA ALA A 304 11.83 -14.38 1.56
C ALA A 304 12.93 -15.43 1.36
N ALA A 305 13.92 -15.15 0.52
CA ALA A 305 14.98 -16.10 0.21
C ALA A 305 15.82 -16.48 1.43
N LEU A 306 16.23 -15.50 2.25
CA LEU A 306 17.03 -15.79 3.44
C LEU A 306 16.24 -16.61 4.46
N LEU A 307 14.96 -16.29 4.68
CA LEU A 307 14.16 -17.01 5.67
C LEU A 307 13.73 -18.40 5.18
N GLU A 308 13.53 -18.60 3.88
CA GLU A 308 13.44 -19.94 3.29
C GLU A 308 14.72 -20.76 3.54
N GLU A 309 15.91 -20.17 3.35
CA GLU A 309 17.19 -20.84 3.66
C GLU A 309 17.39 -21.10 5.16
N MET A 310 16.62 -20.42 6.03
CA MET A 310 16.50 -20.69 7.46
C MET A 310 15.42 -21.74 7.80
N GLY A 311 14.70 -22.25 6.80
CA GLY A 311 13.64 -23.25 6.95
C GLY A 311 12.28 -22.68 7.41
N MET A 312 12.07 -21.37 7.25
CA MET A 312 10.82 -20.69 7.60
C MET A 312 9.81 -20.79 6.46
N ASP A 313 8.52 -20.77 6.81
CA ASP A 313 7.43 -20.64 5.85
C ASP A 313 7.19 -19.15 5.54
N VAL A 314 7.30 -18.78 4.27
CA VAL A 314 7.23 -17.39 3.80
C VAL A 314 6.18 -17.25 2.70
N SER A 315 5.57 -16.08 2.61
CA SER A 315 4.68 -15.76 1.50
C SER A 315 4.71 -14.26 1.17
N PRO A 316 4.88 -13.87 -0.10
CA PRO A 316 5.23 -14.71 -1.26
C PRO A 316 6.64 -15.32 -1.16
N SER A 317 6.94 -16.37 -1.93
CA SER A 317 8.29 -16.89 -2.12
C SER A 317 9.18 -15.88 -2.86
N TRP A 318 10.51 -16.03 -2.80
CA TRP A 318 11.45 -15.08 -3.41
C TRP A 318 11.26 -14.92 -4.94
N ASP A 319 10.83 -15.98 -5.63
CA ASP A 319 10.62 -16.03 -7.08
C ASP A 319 9.21 -15.63 -7.52
N ALA A 320 8.26 -15.59 -6.59
CA ALA A 320 6.89 -15.21 -6.86
C ALA A 320 6.77 -13.80 -7.47
N PRO A 321 5.72 -13.55 -8.28
CA PRO A 321 5.38 -12.19 -8.72
C PRO A 321 5.18 -11.25 -7.54
N ARG A 322 5.55 -9.98 -7.72
CA ARG A 322 5.42 -8.93 -6.71
C ARG A 322 4.50 -7.85 -7.25
N THR A 323 3.43 -7.59 -6.53
CA THR A 323 2.41 -6.57 -6.87
C THR A 323 2.12 -5.62 -5.70
N ASP A 324 2.78 -5.85 -4.58
CA ASP A 324 2.81 -4.98 -3.42
C ASP A 324 4.15 -5.16 -2.67
N LEU A 325 4.27 -4.53 -1.49
CA LEU A 325 5.47 -4.57 -0.65
C LEU A 325 5.39 -5.58 0.50
N VAL A 326 4.32 -6.36 0.62
CA VAL A 326 4.06 -7.16 1.82
C VAL A 326 4.78 -8.51 1.72
N GLN A 327 5.67 -8.78 2.67
CA GLN A 327 6.29 -10.08 2.87
C GLN A 327 5.85 -10.66 4.20
N THR A 328 5.32 -11.88 4.20
CA THR A 328 4.93 -12.58 5.43
C THR A 328 5.90 -13.70 5.74
N VAL A 329 6.06 -13.97 7.04
CA VAL A 329 6.89 -15.06 7.58
C VAL A 329 6.15 -15.68 8.76
N ASN A 330 5.96 -16.99 8.74
CA ASN A 330 5.34 -17.73 9.83
C ASN A 330 6.41 -18.24 10.79
N PHE A 331 6.41 -17.74 12.03
CA PHE A 331 7.40 -18.12 13.03
C PHE A 331 7.00 -19.37 13.84
N GLY A 332 5.73 -19.75 13.81
CA GLY A 332 5.20 -20.94 14.50
C GLY A 332 5.25 -20.87 16.03
N ASN A 333 5.84 -19.81 16.60
CA ASN A 333 5.84 -19.52 18.03
C ASN A 333 5.96 -18.00 18.27
N PRO A 334 5.40 -17.49 19.38
CA PRO A 334 5.35 -16.06 19.64
C PRO A 334 6.73 -15.47 19.99
N ASP A 335 7.58 -16.22 20.69
CA ASP A 335 8.87 -15.72 21.17
C ASP A 335 9.81 -15.36 20.00
N ALA A 336 9.89 -16.23 18.99
CA ALA A 336 10.70 -15.99 17.80
C ALA A 336 10.16 -14.81 16.97
N MET A 337 8.83 -14.69 16.82
CA MET A 337 8.19 -13.57 16.13
C MET A 337 8.50 -12.23 16.82
N VAL A 338 8.30 -12.16 18.14
CA VAL A 338 8.55 -10.95 18.94
C VAL A 338 10.03 -10.57 18.90
N LYS A 339 10.93 -11.54 19.07
CA LYS A 339 12.38 -11.31 19.01
C LYS A 339 12.82 -10.82 17.63
N PHE A 340 12.27 -11.37 16.56
CA PHE A 340 12.57 -10.93 15.20
C PHE A 340 12.06 -9.52 14.91
N CYS A 341 10.83 -9.20 15.34
CA CYS A 341 10.27 -7.86 15.21
C CYS A 341 11.09 -6.83 16.01
N ALA A 342 11.49 -7.15 17.25
CA ALA A 342 12.37 -6.31 18.06
C ALA A 342 13.74 -6.08 17.40
N ALA A 343 14.32 -7.13 16.80
CA ALA A 343 15.58 -6.98 16.09
C ALA A 343 15.45 -6.09 14.84
N ILE A 344 14.30 -6.08 14.14
CA ILE A 344 14.05 -5.10 13.08
C ILE A 344 14.07 -3.68 13.67
N GLN A 345 13.35 -3.43 14.78
CA GLN A 345 13.34 -2.13 15.45
C GLN A 345 14.75 -1.67 15.85
N HIS A 346 15.56 -2.55 16.42
CA HIS A 346 16.95 -2.25 16.81
C HIS A 346 17.88 -1.95 15.63
N ASN A 347 17.49 -2.35 14.42
CA ASN A 347 18.22 -2.09 13.18
C ASN A 347 17.53 -1.03 12.30
N SER A 348 16.62 -0.23 12.87
CA SER A 348 16.02 0.94 12.23
C SER A 348 16.81 2.23 12.52
N PRO A 349 16.73 3.26 11.66
CA PRO A 349 17.45 4.52 11.89
C PRO A 349 16.89 5.34 13.06
N MET A 350 15.58 5.28 13.29
CA MET A 350 14.90 6.02 14.36
C MET A 350 14.47 5.08 15.48
N ASN A 351 14.56 5.54 16.72
CA ASN A 351 14.08 4.81 17.91
C ASN A 351 14.64 3.38 18.06
N ALA A 352 15.86 3.11 17.57
CA ALA A 352 16.50 1.80 17.68
C ALA A 352 16.77 1.32 19.12
N TYR A 353 16.70 2.22 20.10
CA TYR A 353 16.85 1.90 21.53
C TYR A 353 15.53 1.53 22.21
N VAL A 354 14.40 1.62 21.49
CA VAL A 354 13.06 1.33 22.00
C VAL A 354 12.75 -0.14 21.75
N GLU A 355 12.46 -0.88 22.82
CA GLU A 355 12.04 -2.27 22.76
C GLU A 355 10.53 -2.33 22.43
N PRO A 356 10.12 -2.93 21.30
CA PRO A 356 8.71 -3.11 21.03
C PRO A 356 8.14 -4.22 21.91
N VAL A 357 6.94 -3.99 22.46
CA VAL A 357 6.24 -4.97 23.30
C VAL A 357 4.85 -5.25 22.73
N PRO A 358 4.35 -6.50 22.82
CA PRO A 358 3.00 -6.81 22.39
C PRO A 358 1.96 -5.99 23.16
N SER A 359 1.12 -5.25 22.44
CA SER A 359 0.14 -4.34 23.03
C SER A 359 -1.20 -4.43 22.30
N TYR A 360 -2.28 -4.07 23.00
CA TYR A 360 -3.58 -3.86 22.35
C TYR A 360 -3.56 -2.49 21.66
N MET A 361 -3.99 -2.47 20.41
CA MET A 361 -4.12 -1.24 19.61
C MET A 361 -5.57 -1.11 19.18
N ASP A 362 -6.07 0.12 19.12
CA ASP A 362 -7.44 0.39 18.67
C ASP A 362 -7.65 -0.19 17.26
N GLY A 363 -8.74 -0.93 17.10
CA GLY A 363 -9.13 -1.61 15.86
C GLY A 363 -8.54 -3.01 15.62
N TYR A 364 -7.79 -3.57 16.58
CA TYR A 364 -7.29 -4.95 16.52
C TYR A 364 -7.86 -5.81 17.65
N GLU A 365 -8.29 -7.04 17.32
CA GLU A 365 -8.81 -8.00 18.31
C GLU A 365 -7.70 -8.62 19.19
N ASP A 366 -6.54 -8.88 18.58
CA ASP A 366 -5.37 -9.48 19.21
C ASP A 366 -4.35 -8.43 19.65
N LYS A 367 -3.44 -8.83 20.56
CA LYS A 367 -2.22 -8.03 20.77
C LYS A 367 -1.39 -8.02 19.50
N ILE A 368 -0.89 -6.84 19.14
CA ILE A 368 0.00 -6.63 18.01
C ILE A 368 1.41 -6.32 18.53
N ILE A 369 2.43 -6.89 17.89
CA ILE A 369 3.81 -6.42 17.99
C ILE A 369 4.12 -5.59 16.74
N MET A 370 4.87 -4.50 16.88
CA MET A 370 5.22 -3.62 15.77
C MET A 370 6.62 -3.01 15.95
N ALA A 371 7.38 -2.99 14.86
CA ALA A 371 8.59 -2.23 14.66
C ALA A 371 8.33 -1.16 13.59
N SER A 372 8.53 0.11 13.97
CA SER A 372 8.30 1.28 13.13
C SER A 372 9.31 2.39 13.45
N GLY A 373 10.59 2.08 13.32
CA GLY A 373 11.68 3.04 13.47
C GLY A 373 11.87 3.95 12.25
N SER A 374 10.79 4.54 11.76
CA SER A 374 10.71 5.35 10.55
C SER A 374 10.97 6.84 10.80
N PHE A 375 11.45 7.57 9.80
CA PHE A 375 11.59 9.03 9.82
C PHE A 375 10.23 9.73 9.80
N THR A 376 9.30 9.20 8.99
CA THR A 376 7.88 9.60 9.03
C THR A 376 7.11 8.57 9.85
N GLU A 377 6.45 9.02 10.92
CA GLU A 377 5.67 8.15 11.80
C GLU A 377 4.60 7.37 11.00
N GLY A 378 4.57 6.05 11.16
CA GLY A 378 3.63 5.18 10.45
C GLY A 378 3.91 5.01 8.95
N SER A 379 5.05 5.51 8.44
CA SER A 379 5.49 5.26 7.07
C SER A 379 5.86 3.79 6.88
N THR A 380 5.16 3.14 5.95
CA THR A 380 5.33 1.71 5.63
C THR A 380 6.03 1.49 4.28
N ILE A 381 6.52 2.55 3.65
CA ILE A 381 7.57 2.47 2.60
C ILE A 381 8.97 2.43 3.22
N GLU A 382 9.10 2.88 4.47
CA GLU A 382 10.26 2.64 5.31
C GLU A 382 10.19 1.23 5.92
N LEU A 383 11.35 0.65 6.27
CA LEU A 383 11.40 -0.70 6.81
C LEU A 383 10.63 -0.79 8.12
N SER A 384 9.60 -1.62 8.13
CA SER A 384 8.73 -1.85 9.27
C SER A 384 8.30 -3.32 9.30
N SER A 385 7.82 -3.75 10.46
CA SER A 385 7.18 -5.05 10.59
C SER A 385 6.17 -5.05 11.70
N ASP A 386 5.12 -5.85 11.54
CA ASP A 386 4.07 -5.96 12.53
C ASP A 386 3.28 -7.25 12.35
N GLY A 387 2.54 -7.65 13.37
CA GLY A 387 1.63 -8.79 13.24
C GLY A 387 0.92 -9.15 14.53
N PRO A 388 -0.25 -9.82 14.43
CA PRO A 388 -1.01 -10.25 15.58
C PRO A 388 -0.36 -11.46 16.27
N LEU A 389 -0.36 -11.46 17.61
CA LEU A 389 0.13 -12.57 18.43
C LEU A 389 -0.89 -13.70 18.47
N ARG A 390 -1.11 -14.35 17.34
CA ARG A 390 -1.92 -15.58 17.21
C ARG A 390 -1.29 -16.52 16.20
N GLU A 391 -1.59 -17.80 16.33
CA GLU A 391 -1.14 -18.84 15.40
C GLU A 391 -1.47 -18.48 13.93
N PRO A 392 -0.53 -18.66 12.98
CA PRO A 392 0.79 -19.30 13.12
C PRO A 392 1.94 -18.33 13.47
N TYR A 393 1.62 -17.20 14.11
CA TYR A 393 2.55 -16.10 14.44
C TYR A 393 3.22 -15.53 13.20
N THR A 394 2.36 -15.07 12.28
CA THR A 394 2.76 -14.45 11.04
C THR A 394 3.22 -13.01 11.29
N LEU A 395 4.48 -12.72 10.96
CA LEU A 395 5.00 -11.36 10.90
C LEU A 395 4.90 -10.85 9.46
N TYR A 396 4.38 -9.63 9.32
CA TYR A 396 4.32 -8.88 8.07
C TYR A 396 5.51 -7.92 8.08
N ILE A 397 6.33 -7.99 7.04
CA ILE A 397 7.55 -7.21 6.88
C ILE A 397 7.40 -6.46 5.57
N GLN A 398 7.61 -5.15 5.60
CA GLN A 398 7.42 -4.30 4.43
C GLN A 398 8.38 -3.11 4.44
N GLY A 399 8.53 -2.52 3.25
CA GLY A 399 9.27 -1.28 3.08
C GLY A 399 10.78 -1.45 3.15
N GLY A 400 11.46 -0.32 2.98
CA GLY A 400 12.91 -0.20 2.92
C GLY A 400 13.32 0.87 1.93
N LEU A 401 13.77 2.03 2.42
CA LEU A 401 14.21 3.12 1.55
C LEU A 401 15.41 2.76 0.69
N THR A 402 16.21 1.80 1.14
CA THR A 402 17.33 1.24 0.39
C THR A 402 17.36 -0.27 0.60
N TYR A 403 17.70 -1.03 -0.44
CA TYR A 403 17.89 -2.48 -0.32
C TYR A 403 19.00 -2.80 0.69
N ALA A 404 20.03 -1.95 0.77
CA ALA A 404 21.13 -2.09 1.72
C ALA A 404 20.64 -2.09 3.18
N HIS A 405 19.74 -1.17 3.55
CA HIS A 405 19.17 -1.13 4.90
C HIS A 405 18.40 -2.42 5.22
N VAL A 406 17.51 -2.85 4.31
CA VAL A 406 16.72 -4.08 4.52
C VAL A 406 17.63 -5.29 4.67
N LYS A 407 18.61 -5.46 3.77
CA LYS A 407 19.56 -6.57 3.82
C LYS A 407 20.32 -6.63 5.14
N ILE A 408 20.80 -5.49 5.65
CA ILE A 408 21.48 -5.41 6.95
C ILE A 408 20.51 -5.76 8.08
N ALA A 409 19.35 -5.11 8.15
CA ALA A 409 18.41 -5.27 9.24
C ALA A 409 17.87 -6.71 9.33
N ILE A 410 17.49 -7.31 8.21
CA ILE A 410 16.99 -8.68 8.15
C ILE A 410 18.08 -9.69 8.49
N THR A 411 19.32 -9.48 8.02
CA THR A 411 20.45 -10.33 8.42
C THR A 411 20.70 -10.27 9.93
N LYS A 412 20.62 -9.08 10.52
CA LYS A 412 20.78 -8.89 11.97
C LYS A 412 19.61 -9.48 12.75
N ALA A 413 18.38 -9.38 12.24
CA ALA A 413 17.23 -10.04 12.82
C ALA A 413 17.36 -11.56 12.83
N VAL A 414 17.85 -12.17 11.75
CA VAL A 414 18.19 -13.60 11.69
C VAL A 414 19.27 -13.96 12.72
N LEU A 415 20.35 -13.18 12.78
CA LEU A 415 21.44 -13.38 13.74
C LEU A 415 20.93 -13.35 15.18
N GLU A 416 20.18 -12.32 15.54
CA GLU A 416 19.66 -12.13 16.89
C GLU A 416 18.64 -13.20 17.24
N THR A 417 17.77 -13.59 16.32
CA THR A 417 16.68 -14.52 16.61
C THR A 417 17.17 -15.96 16.70
N PHE A 418 18.02 -16.41 15.78
CA PHE A 418 18.31 -17.84 15.59
C PHE A 418 19.75 -18.27 15.94
N TYR A 419 20.69 -17.34 16.10
CA TYR A 419 22.10 -17.65 16.41
C TYR A 419 22.54 -17.19 17.81
N LYS A 420 21.72 -16.39 18.51
CA LYS A 420 21.91 -15.98 19.91
C LYS A 420 20.77 -16.51 20.75
#